data_AF-A0AAE0HNJ6-F1
#
_entry.id   AF-A0AAE0HNJ6-F1
#
_cell.length_a   1.000
_cell.length_b   1.000
_cell.length_c   1.000
_cell.angle_alpha   90.00
_cell.angle_beta   90.00
_cell.angle_gamma   90.00
#
_symmetry.space_group_name_H-M   'P 1'
#
loop_
_entity.id
_entity.type
_entity.pdbx_description
1 polymer ?
#
loop_
_entity_poly.entity_id
_entity_poly.type
_entity_poly.pdbx_seq_one_letter_code
_entity_poly.pdbx_strand_id
1 'polypeptide(L)'
;MVQLSTFLGALALTVFSVQAVPGLSSRQSIPDPSGEKNVGNGAAIQFVGGQCLGAADCASGCCATLPQGGQTIGVCSGVGAQNQAGKQGCGFEAGGADNQGGDQGGDQNDEEGGNENTNGGGNQNNGQAGGTVQPSGITPDPSGAANVGNGQGKQFITGECTSDADCGSGCCALVNTGEANFGVCSGPQANTQNGKQGHSPSFLLHILTLFLGILAVVSNARDAPQNLQDFYDAVRAKGHCSNKLGTGFYSRDNGSNDFAYCGDHLASSGVIYLQGPNGSLANLDVDCDGTDGGARDDGRCRAELSPDLQGRTSFRDALSAYGRGVGDLNPYVHPYVWRAFDPAAHGMRPLSVMAVLCPDRRLVYGVWGDTNGDDGDKPMVGEASLALVTACGGGRVTGANGIDEDAALFLGFTGDEAVPGPDGADWNATDFDAFEGSIEGLGDRLVERVRVVGDADAACSSRLGWAVAMAAAAVVAVLGARGLL
;
A
#
# COMPACT_ATOMS: atom_id res chain seq x y z
N MET A 1 -30.98 -61.45 4.04
CA MET A 1 -29.75 -60.66 3.96
C MET A 1 -29.86 -59.77 2.71
N VAL A 2 -30.79 -58.79 2.74
CA VAL A 2 -30.58 -57.32 2.90
C VAL A 2 -29.60 -56.79 1.84
N GLN A 3 -30.04 -56.61 0.60
CA GLN A 3 -30.75 -55.46 0.00
C GLN A 3 -29.88 -54.22 -0.29
N LEU A 4 -29.62 -54.09 -1.59
CA LEU A 4 -29.18 -52.93 -2.36
C LEU A 4 -30.39 -52.02 -2.57
N SER A 5 -30.40 -50.78 -2.05
CA SER A 5 -31.41 -49.76 -2.40
C SER A 5 -30.93 -48.32 -2.09
N THR A 6 -30.89 -47.49 -3.13
CA THR A 6 -31.35 -46.08 -3.19
C THR A 6 -30.89 -45.07 -2.14
N PHE A 7 -30.19 -44.01 -2.56
CA PHE A 7 -30.62 -42.61 -2.36
C PHE A 7 -29.99 -41.70 -3.44
N LEU A 8 -30.71 -41.56 -4.56
CA LEU A 8 -30.75 -40.33 -5.34
C LEU A 8 -31.85 -39.45 -4.69
N GLY A 9 -31.58 -38.17 -4.45
CA GLY A 9 -32.64 -37.17 -4.23
C GLY A 9 -32.46 -36.25 -3.04
N ALA A 10 -31.83 -35.10 -3.28
CA ALA A 10 -32.31 -33.77 -2.84
C ALA A 10 -31.30 -32.67 -3.27
N LEU A 11 -31.17 -32.43 -4.58
CA LEU A 11 -30.73 -31.12 -5.06
C LEU A 11 -31.99 -30.25 -5.12
N ALA A 12 -32.37 -29.69 -3.97
CA ALA A 12 -33.46 -28.72 -3.89
C ALA A 12 -32.90 -27.32 -4.10
N LEU A 13 -33.34 -26.70 -5.19
CA LEU A 13 -33.21 -25.29 -5.50
C LEU A 13 -33.45 -24.42 -4.26
N THR A 14 -32.43 -23.64 -3.88
CA THR A 14 -32.65 -22.32 -3.29
C THR A 14 -32.09 -21.29 -4.27
N VAL A 15 -32.92 -20.93 -5.23
CA VAL A 15 -32.74 -19.70 -6.01
C VAL A 15 -33.03 -18.56 -5.05
N PHE A 16 -32.01 -17.98 -4.43
CA PHE A 16 -32.12 -16.61 -3.98
C PHE A 16 -32.15 -15.74 -5.22
N SER A 17 -33.33 -15.22 -5.51
CA SER A 17 -33.52 -14.11 -6.43
C SER A 17 -32.65 -12.94 -5.95
N VAL A 18 -31.51 -12.74 -6.60
CA VAL A 18 -30.83 -11.44 -6.61
C VAL A 18 -31.77 -10.51 -7.37
N GLN A 19 -32.61 -9.82 -6.62
CA GLN A 19 -33.30 -8.65 -7.15
C GLN A 19 -32.19 -7.64 -7.49
N ALA A 20 -32.09 -7.31 -8.78
CA ALA A 20 -31.30 -6.21 -9.25
C ALA A 20 -31.62 -4.98 -8.40
N VAL A 21 -30.62 -4.41 -7.74
CA VAL A 21 -30.70 -3.06 -7.21
C VAL A 21 -30.41 -2.14 -8.40
N PRO A 22 -31.40 -1.40 -8.94
CA PRO A 22 -31.09 -0.33 -9.87
C PRO A 22 -30.64 0.87 -9.04
N GLY A 23 -29.43 1.38 -9.28
CA GLY A 23 -29.07 2.70 -8.77
C GLY A 23 -27.72 2.86 -8.07
N LEU A 24 -26.65 2.19 -8.53
CA LEU A 24 -25.28 2.57 -8.14
C LEU A 24 -24.68 3.73 -8.98
N SER A 25 -25.48 4.39 -9.80
CA SER A 25 -25.10 5.63 -10.49
C SER A 25 -25.66 6.87 -9.77
N SER A 26 -25.21 7.12 -8.53
CA SER A 26 -25.11 8.48 -7.97
C SER A 26 -24.67 8.41 -6.52
N ARG A 27 -23.39 8.65 -6.27
CA ARG A 27 -22.85 9.45 -5.15
C ARG A 27 -21.32 9.39 -5.26
N GLN A 28 -20.76 10.15 -6.19
CA GLN A 28 -19.49 10.79 -5.86
C GLN A 28 -19.81 11.74 -4.71
N SER A 29 -19.18 11.55 -3.56
CA SER A 29 -19.18 12.55 -2.49
C SER A 29 -18.39 13.77 -2.99
N ILE A 30 -19.08 14.62 -3.76
CA ILE A 30 -18.63 15.98 -4.07
C ILE A 30 -19.40 16.88 -3.10
N PRO A 31 -18.71 17.76 -2.36
CA PRO A 31 -17.25 18.02 -2.39
C PRO A 31 -16.39 17.00 -1.63
N ASP A 32 -15.12 16.87 -2.02
CA ASP A 32 -14.12 16.02 -1.33
C ASP A 32 -13.82 16.55 0.09
N PRO A 33 -14.02 15.73 1.16
CA PRO A 33 -13.82 16.14 2.56
C PRO A 33 -12.39 16.59 2.88
N SER A 34 -11.39 16.14 2.11
CA SER A 34 -9.96 16.43 2.34
C SER A 34 -9.64 17.93 2.19
N GLY A 35 -10.50 18.66 1.46
CA GLY A 35 -10.37 20.09 1.17
C GLY A 35 -11.17 21.02 2.08
N GLU A 36 -11.99 20.51 3.01
CA GLU A 36 -12.93 21.33 3.79
C GLU A 36 -12.27 22.49 4.55
N LYS A 37 -11.07 22.25 5.10
CA LYS A 37 -10.29 23.27 5.83
C LYS A 37 -9.80 24.44 4.95
N ASN A 38 -9.88 24.31 3.63
CA ASN A 38 -9.38 25.29 2.67
C ASN A 38 -10.49 26.13 2.03
N VAL A 39 -11.76 25.91 2.42
CA VAL A 39 -12.92 26.59 1.84
C VAL A 39 -13.02 28.02 2.35
N GLY A 40 -13.12 29.00 1.45
CA GLY A 40 -13.30 30.42 1.79
C GLY A 40 -12.07 31.16 2.28
N ASN A 41 -10.88 30.56 2.20
CA ASN A 41 -9.64 31.18 2.68
C ASN A 41 -8.95 32.07 1.64
N GLY A 42 -9.40 32.04 0.37
CA GLY A 42 -8.85 32.85 -0.71
C GLY A 42 -7.37 32.62 -1.02
N ALA A 43 -6.79 31.50 -0.59
CA ALA A 43 -5.35 31.23 -0.68
C ALA A 43 -4.94 30.44 -1.93
N ALA A 44 -5.87 30.13 -2.84
CA ALA A 44 -5.65 29.33 -4.05
C ALA A 44 -5.02 27.96 -3.78
N ILE A 45 -5.39 27.31 -2.68
CA ILE A 45 -4.85 26.00 -2.28
C ILE A 45 -5.88 24.86 -2.38
N GLN A 46 -7.12 25.15 -2.79
CA GLN A 46 -8.12 24.12 -2.99
C GLN A 46 -7.86 23.36 -4.30
N PHE A 47 -7.94 22.03 -4.23
CA PHE A 47 -7.74 21.13 -5.36
C PHE A 47 -9.01 20.95 -6.19
N VAL A 48 -8.85 20.49 -7.44
CA VAL A 48 -9.98 20.20 -8.34
C VAL A 48 -10.87 19.10 -7.75
N GLY A 49 -12.16 19.37 -7.58
CA GLY A 49 -13.13 18.52 -6.90
C GLY A 49 -13.45 18.93 -5.46
N GLY A 50 -12.61 19.78 -4.85
CA GLY A 50 -12.87 20.40 -3.54
C GLY A 50 -13.91 21.52 -3.61
N GLN A 51 -14.55 21.84 -2.47
CA GLN A 51 -15.55 22.92 -2.39
C GLN A 51 -14.88 24.29 -2.47
N CYS A 52 -15.58 25.28 -3.02
CA CYS A 52 -15.10 26.67 -3.05
C CYS A 52 -16.23 27.68 -2.82
N LEU A 53 -15.88 28.83 -2.25
CA LEU A 53 -16.74 30.01 -2.10
C LEU A 53 -16.43 31.09 -3.14
N GLY A 54 -15.34 30.95 -3.90
CA GLY A 54 -14.95 31.88 -4.95
C GLY A 54 -13.76 31.34 -5.74
N ALA A 55 -13.45 31.93 -6.88
CA ALA A 55 -12.31 31.51 -7.71
C ALA A 55 -10.97 31.55 -6.94
N ALA A 56 -10.85 32.45 -5.97
CA ALA A 56 -9.66 32.63 -5.12
C ALA A 56 -9.37 31.44 -4.21
N ASP A 57 -10.33 30.55 -3.94
CA ASP A 57 -10.06 29.35 -3.15
C ASP A 57 -9.30 28.30 -3.98
N CYS A 58 -9.52 28.27 -5.29
CA CYS A 58 -9.06 27.20 -6.16
C CYS A 58 -7.65 27.45 -6.71
N ALA A 59 -6.77 26.47 -6.58
CA ALA A 59 -5.46 26.50 -7.25
C ALA A 59 -5.59 26.63 -8.78
N SER A 60 -6.70 26.14 -9.33
CA SER A 60 -7.04 26.26 -10.75
C SER A 60 -7.56 27.65 -11.16
N GLY A 61 -7.83 28.54 -10.20
CA GLY A 61 -8.50 29.82 -10.44
C GLY A 61 -9.95 29.70 -10.92
N CYS A 62 -10.54 28.51 -10.86
CA CYS A 62 -11.91 28.26 -11.34
C CYS A 62 -12.74 27.57 -10.26
N CYS A 63 -13.63 28.35 -9.66
CA CYS A 63 -14.73 27.84 -8.86
C CYS A 63 -15.96 27.70 -9.76
N ALA A 64 -16.35 26.47 -10.07
CA ALA A 64 -17.43 26.17 -11.01
C ALA A 64 -18.75 25.89 -10.30
N THR A 65 -19.83 26.38 -10.89
CA THR A 65 -21.20 26.22 -10.37
C THR A 65 -21.69 24.80 -10.59
N LEU A 66 -22.05 24.07 -9.53
CA LEU A 66 -22.60 22.71 -9.62
C LEU A 66 -23.97 22.61 -8.92
N PRO A 67 -25.05 22.35 -9.67
CA PRO A 67 -26.36 22.02 -9.09
C PRO A 67 -26.37 20.61 -8.52
N GLN A 68 -26.79 20.45 -7.27
CA GLN A 68 -27.03 19.17 -6.61
C GLN A 68 -28.36 19.17 -5.85
N GLY A 69 -29.32 18.36 -6.30
CA GLY A 69 -30.52 18.04 -5.51
C GLY A 69 -31.35 19.23 -5.02
N GLY A 70 -31.36 20.34 -5.78
CA GLY A 70 -32.06 21.58 -5.42
C GLY A 70 -31.20 22.64 -4.71
N GLN A 71 -29.91 22.36 -4.46
CA GLN A 71 -28.92 23.32 -3.99
C GLN A 71 -27.86 23.58 -5.07
N THR A 72 -27.25 24.75 -5.05
CA THR A 72 -26.12 25.08 -5.93
C THR A 72 -24.90 25.31 -5.07
N ILE A 73 -23.81 24.60 -5.39
CA ILE A 73 -22.52 24.69 -4.68
C ILE A 73 -21.40 25.07 -5.65
N GLY A 74 -20.33 25.63 -5.12
CA GLY A 74 -19.08 25.85 -5.85
C GLY A 74 -18.15 24.64 -5.71
N VAL A 75 -17.61 24.17 -6.84
CA VAL A 75 -16.58 23.12 -6.87
C VAL A 75 -15.38 23.58 -7.70
N CYS A 76 -14.18 23.45 -7.15
CA CYS A 76 -12.97 23.77 -7.89
C CYS A 76 -12.85 22.88 -9.12
N SER A 77 -12.63 23.49 -10.28
CA SER A 77 -12.57 22.79 -11.56
C SER A 77 -11.36 23.23 -12.36
N GLY A 78 -10.85 22.38 -13.26
CA GLY A 78 -9.99 22.88 -14.32
C GLY A 78 -10.79 23.81 -15.25
N VAL A 79 -10.15 24.84 -15.78
CA VAL A 79 -10.79 25.82 -16.69
C VAL A 79 -11.38 25.13 -17.92
N GLY A 80 -10.69 24.12 -18.48
CA GLY A 80 -11.21 23.31 -19.59
C GLY A 80 -12.35 22.35 -19.22
N ALA A 81 -12.57 22.10 -17.92
CA ALA A 81 -13.61 21.20 -17.41
C ALA A 81 -14.77 21.95 -16.73
N GLN A 82 -14.83 23.27 -16.88
CA GLN A 82 -15.78 24.12 -16.16
C GLN A 82 -17.26 23.85 -16.46
N ASN A 83 -17.57 23.23 -17.61
CA ASN A 83 -18.92 22.87 -18.04
C ASN A 83 -19.18 21.35 -18.04
N GLN A 84 -18.26 20.56 -17.47
CA GLN A 84 -18.33 19.10 -17.50
C GLN A 84 -18.94 18.55 -16.21
N ALA A 85 -19.46 17.31 -16.25
CA ALA A 85 -20.05 16.63 -15.10
C ALA A 85 -21.15 17.44 -14.37
N GLY A 86 -21.97 18.16 -15.15
CA GLY A 86 -23.09 18.96 -14.63
C GLY A 86 -22.71 20.35 -14.10
N LYS A 87 -21.44 20.75 -14.20
CA LYS A 87 -21.00 22.11 -13.87
C LYS A 87 -21.47 23.12 -14.92
N GLN A 88 -21.71 24.36 -14.51
CA GLN A 88 -22.27 25.43 -15.34
C GLN A 88 -21.29 26.59 -15.59
N GLY A 89 -19.98 26.31 -15.57
CA GLY A 89 -18.94 27.29 -15.82
C GLY A 89 -18.28 27.81 -14.54
N CYS A 90 -17.08 28.39 -14.69
CA CYS A 90 -16.38 29.09 -13.61
C CYS A 90 -17.09 30.42 -13.28
N GLY A 91 -16.91 30.90 -12.06
CA GLY A 91 -17.45 32.21 -11.62
C GLY A 91 -18.47 32.09 -10.48
N PHE A 92 -18.51 30.96 -9.79
CA PHE A 92 -19.31 30.81 -8.57
C PHE A 92 -18.70 31.63 -7.43
N GLU A 93 -19.50 32.50 -6.79
CA GLU A 93 -19.13 33.31 -5.63
C GLU A 93 -20.20 33.20 -4.54
N ALA A 94 -19.85 32.72 -3.35
CA ALA A 94 -20.77 32.53 -2.23
C ALA A 94 -20.88 33.82 -1.41
N GLY A 95 -21.99 34.54 -1.60
CA GLY A 95 -22.27 35.78 -0.84
C GLY A 95 -23.10 36.84 -1.57
N GLY A 96 -23.47 36.64 -2.82
CA GLY A 96 -24.44 37.50 -3.53
C GLY A 96 -25.82 36.87 -3.57
N ALA A 97 -26.82 37.50 -2.94
CA ALA A 97 -28.22 37.16 -3.13
C ALA A 97 -28.67 37.50 -4.58
N ASP A 98 -29.55 36.65 -5.12
CA ASP A 98 -30.40 36.85 -6.29
C ASP A 98 -29.72 37.12 -7.65
N ASN A 99 -29.72 36.12 -8.56
CA ASN A 99 -30.69 36.11 -9.66
C ASN A 99 -30.62 34.90 -10.60
N GLN A 100 -31.80 34.66 -11.16
CA GLN A 100 -32.17 33.70 -12.20
C GLN A 100 -31.40 33.91 -13.51
N GLY A 101 -31.49 32.89 -14.37
CA GLY A 101 -30.82 32.78 -15.67
C GLY A 101 -30.88 34.02 -16.57
N GLY A 102 -29.86 34.12 -17.41
CA GLY A 102 -29.76 35.12 -18.46
C GLY A 102 -28.71 34.70 -19.48
N ASP A 103 -29.20 34.22 -20.62
CA ASP A 103 -28.51 34.27 -21.91
C ASP A 103 -28.29 35.73 -22.35
N GLN A 104 -27.22 35.98 -23.13
CA GLN A 104 -26.73 37.21 -23.81
C GLN A 104 -25.21 37.36 -23.59
N GLY A 105 -24.32 37.51 -24.58
CA GLY A 105 -24.45 37.85 -25.99
C GLY A 105 -23.38 38.90 -26.37
N GLY A 106 -22.65 38.66 -27.46
CA GLY A 106 -21.82 39.65 -28.20
C GLY A 106 -20.30 39.55 -27.95
N ASP A 107 -19.39 39.60 -28.95
CA ASP A 107 -19.54 39.84 -30.39
C ASP A 107 -18.19 39.53 -31.10
N GLN A 108 -18.29 38.94 -32.32
CA GLN A 108 -17.51 39.24 -33.55
C GLN A 108 -16.04 38.77 -33.66
N ASN A 109 -15.55 38.12 -34.74
CA ASN A 109 -16.00 38.04 -36.15
C ASN A 109 -15.35 36.86 -36.91
N ASP A 110 -16.14 36.29 -37.85
CA ASP A 110 -15.84 35.95 -39.27
C ASP A 110 -14.69 34.97 -39.60
N GLU A 111 -14.80 34.00 -40.51
CA GLU A 111 -15.72 33.77 -41.64
C GLU A 111 -15.51 32.33 -42.20
N GLU A 112 -16.61 31.74 -42.70
CA GLU A 112 -16.78 30.81 -43.85
C GLU A 112 -15.81 29.62 -44.13
N GLY A 113 -16.24 28.42 -44.55
CA GLY A 113 -17.53 27.92 -45.02
C GLY A 113 -17.41 26.53 -45.69
N GLY A 114 -18.55 25.88 -45.98
CA GLY A 114 -18.72 24.74 -46.91
C GLY A 114 -18.68 23.33 -46.25
N ASN A 115 -19.79 22.65 -45.94
CA ASN A 115 -20.91 22.05 -46.72
C ASN A 115 -20.71 20.56 -47.11
N GLU A 116 -21.60 19.71 -46.56
CA GLU A 116 -22.16 18.41 -47.04
C GLU A 116 -21.22 17.24 -47.43
N ASN A 117 -21.54 15.94 -47.40
CA ASN A 117 -22.58 15.06 -46.86
C ASN A 117 -22.17 13.61 -47.27
N THR A 118 -22.79 12.60 -46.64
CA THR A 118 -23.03 11.20 -47.09
C THR A 118 -21.92 10.13 -47.08
N ASN A 119 -22.00 9.25 -46.08
CA ASN A 119 -22.41 7.83 -46.14
C ASN A 119 -21.86 6.90 -47.26
N GLY A 120 -21.27 5.76 -46.86
CA GLY A 120 -21.29 4.52 -47.67
C GLY A 120 -20.05 3.62 -47.66
N GLY A 121 -20.06 2.61 -46.79
CA GLY A 121 -19.59 1.21 -46.93
C GLY A 121 -18.40 0.80 -47.83
N GLY A 122 -17.53 -0.07 -47.31
CA GLY A 122 -16.55 -0.82 -48.12
C GLY A 122 -15.61 -1.73 -47.33
N ASN A 123 -16.06 -2.97 -47.12
CA ASN A 123 -15.37 -4.16 -46.59
C ASN A 123 -14.10 -4.57 -47.37
N GLN A 124 -13.03 -5.05 -46.69
CA GLN A 124 -12.40 -6.40 -46.88
C GLN A 124 -10.95 -6.53 -46.31
N ASN A 125 -10.81 -7.44 -45.31
CA ASN A 125 -9.90 -8.62 -45.21
C ASN A 125 -8.39 -8.49 -45.52
N ASN A 126 -7.40 -9.12 -44.86
CA ASN A 126 -7.27 -10.15 -43.82
C ASN A 126 -5.74 -10.27 -43.50
N GLY A 127 -5.33 -10.58 -42.27
CA GLY A 127 -3.93 -10.95 -41.97
C GLY A 127 -3.39 -10.63 -40.56
N GLN A 128 -3.73 -11.49 -39.61
CA GLN A 128 -3.25 -11.61 -38.22
C GLN A 128 -1.79 -11.23 -37.92
N ALA A 129 -1.55 -10.30 -36.96
CA ALA A 129 -0.35 -10.25 -36.09
C ALA A 129 -0.50 -9.26 -34.90
N GLY A 130 -0.33 -9.74 -33.66
CA GLY A 130 0.10 -9.02 -32.44
C GLY A 130 -0.59 -7.70 -32.03
N GLY A 131 -1.51 -7.74 -31.06
CA GLY A 131 -2.32 -6.59 -30.62
C GLY A 131 -1.54 -5.44 -29.96
N THR A 132 -1.69 -4.24 -30.53
CA THR A 132 -1.33 -2.92 -29.97
C THR A 132 -2.59 -2.25 -29.42
N VAL A 133 -2.48 -1.55 -28.29
CA VAL A 133 -3.56 -0.69 -27.76
C VAL A 133 -3.85 0.41 -28.80
N GLN A 134 -5.12 0.58 -29.20
CA GLN A 134 -5.56 1.59 -30.17
C GLN A 134 -6.19 2.81 -29.46
N PRO A 135 -6.14 4.02 -30.06
CA PRO A 135 -6.78 5.22 -29.50
C PRO A 135 -8.30 5.06 -29.39
N SER A 136 -8.89 5.69 -28.38
CA SER A 136 -10.33 5.65 -28.12
C SER A 136 -11.13 6.57 -29.04
N GLY A 137 -12.42 6.29 -29.21
CA GLY A 137 -13.37 7.18 -29.91
C GLY A 137 -13.77 8.44 -29.12
N ILE A 138 -13.01 8.82 -28.08
CA ILE A 138 -13.20 10.07 -27.34
C ILE A 138 -12.31 11.11 -28.02
N THR A 139 -12.90 12.21 -28.52
CA THR A 139 -12.11 13.28 -29.14
C THR A 139 -11.23 13.93 -28.05
N PRO A 140 -9.89 13.89 -28.17
CA PRO A 140 -9.01 14.48 -27.16
C PRO A 140 -9.23 16.00 -27.09
N ASP A 141 -8.96 16.59 -25.92
CA ASP A 141 -8.83 18.05 -25.82
C ASP A 141 -7.85 18.54 -26.91
N PRO A 142 -8.20 19.54 -27.75
CA PRO A 142 -7.35 19.98 -28.85
C PRO A 142 -5.93 20.39 -28.41
N SER A 143 -5.77 20.85 -27.17
CA SER A 143 -4.49 21.25 -26.56
C SER A 143 -3.62 20.05 -26.18
N GLY A 144 -4.25 18.90 -25.91
CA GLY A 144 -3.59 17.63 -25.58
C GLY A 144 -3.47 16.67 -26.76
N ALA A 145 -4.29 16.81 -27.81
CA ALA A 145 -4.37 15.85 -28.92
C ALA A 145 -3.02 15.55 -29.60
N ALA A 146 -2.20 16.59 -29.81
CA ALA A 146 -0.87 16.45 -30.41
C ALA A 146 0.14 15.69 -29.54
N ASN A 147 -0.19 15.47 -28.25
CA ASN A 147 0.69 14.83 -27.28
C ASN A 147 0.35 13.36 -26.99
N VAL A 148 -0.70 12.80 -27.61
CA VAL A 148 -1.10 11.40 -27.41
C VAL A 148 -0.17 10.49 -28.23
N GLY A 149 0.49 9.52 -27.59
CA GLY A 149 1.35 8.53 -28.24
C GLY A 149 2.68 9.04 -28.78
N ASN A 150 3.08 10.27 -28.45
CA ASN A 150 4.36 10.83 -28.90
C ASN A 150 5.53 10.58 -27.92
N GLY A 151 5.25 10.04 -26.73
CA GLY A 151 6.24 9.65 -25.74
C GLY A 151 7.07 10.80 -25.14
N GLN A 152 6.60 12.05 -25.24
CA GLN A 152 7.37 13.23 -24.80
C GLN A 152 7.10 13.67 -23.37
N GLY A 153 6.26 12.96 -22.61
CA GLY A 153 5.88 13.31 -21.24
C GLY A 153 5.11 14.63 -21.14
N LYS A 154 4.40 15.02 -22.20
CA LYS A 154 3.71 16.32 -22.29
C LYS A 154 2.21 16.26 -22.02
N GLN A 155 1.64 15.07 -21.83
CA GLN A 155 0.25 14.95 -21.40
C GLN A 155 0.06 15.36 -19.95
N PHE A 156 -1.02 16.10 -19.71
CA PHE A 156 -1.45 16.49 -18.39
C PHE A 156 -2.28 15.38 -17.73
N ILE A 157 -2.46 15.45 -16.40
CA ILE A 157 -3.36 14.54 -15.67
C ILE A 157 -4.77 14.64 -16.27
N THR A 158 -5.38 13.48 -16.52
CA THR A 158 -6.63 13.25 -17.28
C THR A 158 -6.53 13.33 -18.80
N GLY A 159 -5.36 13.62 -19.37
CA GLY A 159 -5.12 13.51 -20.82
C GLY A 159 -5.08 12.05 -21.28
N GLU A 160 -5.47 11.80 -22.54
CA GLU A 160 -5.35 10.46 -23.13
C GLU A 160 -3.88 10.07 -23.30
N CYS A 161 -3.59 8.79 -23.12
CA CYS A 161 -2.26 8.24 -23.29
C CYS A 161 -2.32 6.82 -23.84
N THR A 162 -1.24 6.45 -24.51
CA THR A 162 -1.00 5.09 -25.00
C THR A 162 0.10 4.40 -24.21
N SER A 163 0.91 5.15 -23.46
CA SER A 163 1.95 4.65 -22.56
C SER A 163 2.30 5.67 -21.47
N ASP A 164 2.99 5.22 -20.43
CA ASP A 164 3.51 6.07 -19.34
C ASP A 164 4.38 7.23 -19.86
N ALA A 165 5.07 7.02 -21.00
CA ALA A 165 5.92 8.02 -21.63
C ALA A 165 5.14 9.22 -22.19
N ASP A 166 3.83 9.12 -22.41
CA ASP A 166 3.03 10.25 -22.86
C ASP A 166 2.77 11.24 -21.71
N CYS A 167 2.71 10.74 -20.47
CA CYS A 167 2.27 11.48 -19.30
C CYS A 167 3.42 12.20 -18.60
N GLY A 168 3.24 13.49 -18.30
CA GLY A 168 4.17 14.23 -17.43
C GLY A 168 4.25 13.66 -16.01
N SER A 169 3.22 12.89 -15.60
CA SER A 169 3.21 12.13 -14.35
C SER A 169 3.92 10.78 -14.41
N GLY A 170 4.32 10.32 -15.60
CA GLY A 170 4.89 8.99 -15.82
C GLY A 170 3.91 7.84 -15.58
N CYS A 171 2.60 8.09 -15.54
CA CYS A 171 1.58 7.08 -15.27
C CYS A 171 0.40 7.22 -16.23
N CYS A 172 0.28 6.25 -17.13
CA CYS A 172 -0.85 6.05 -18.04
C CYS A 172 -1.74 4.94 -17.49
N ALA A 173 -2.81 5.31 -16.79
CA ALA A 173 -3.68 4.34 -16.13
C ALA A 173 -4.72 3.79 -17.11
N LEU A 174 -4.91 2.48 -17.13
CA LEU A 174 -5.90 1.84 -17.99
C LEU A 174 -7.31 2.04 -17.42
N VAL A 175 -8.25 2.47 -18.25
CA VAL A 175 -9.67 2.54 -17.94
C VAL A 175 -10.40 1.51 -18.79
N ASN A 176 -11.13 0.61 -18.13
CA ASN A 176 -12.05 -0.33 -18.78
C ASN A 176 -13.48 0.08 -18.44
N THR A 177 -14.27 0.39 -19.45
CA THR A 177 -15.68 0.79 -19.30
C THR A 177 -16.65 -0.35 -19.63
N GLY A 178 -16.15 -1.57 -19.90
CA GLY A 178 -16.91 -2.68 -20.46
C GLY A 178 -17.16 -2.57 -21.97
N GLU A 179 -17.22 -1.36 -22.53
CA GLU A 179 -17.42 -1.10 -23.97
C GLU A 179 -16.11 -0.73 -24.70
N ALA A 180 -15.16 -0.09 -24.00
CA ALA A 180 -13.86 0.29 -24.54
C ALA A 180 -12.75 0.26 -23.47
N ASN A 181 -11.51 0.10 -23.95
CA ASN A 181 -10.28 0.20 -23.18
C ASN A 181 -9.46 1.39 -23.67
N PHE A 182 -9.07 2.29 -22.78
CA PHE A 182 -8.23 3.43 -23.13
C PHE A 182 -7.36 3.89 -21.96
N GLY A 183 -6.25 4.56 -22.26
CA GLY A 183 -5.31 5.04 -21.26
C GLY A 183 -5.56 6.50 -20.90
N VAL A 184 -5.47 6.81 -19.60
CA VAL A 184 -5.61 8.18 -19.08
C VAL A 184 -4.47 8.51 -18.12
N CYS A 185 -3.76 9.61 -18.40
CA CYS A 185 -2.69 10.10 -17.54
C CYS A 185 -3.20 10.38 -16.14
N SER A 186 -2.53 9.81 -15.15
CA SER A 186 -2.99 9.82 -13.77
C SER A 186 -1.85 10.14 -12.82
N GLY A 187 -2.19 10.75 -11.68
CA GLY A 187 -1.23 10.87 -10.59
C GLY A 187 -0.94 9.49 -10.01
N PRO A 188 0.28 9.22 -9.50
CA PRO A 188 0.67 7.92 -8.95
C PRO A 188 -0.27 7.40 -7.86
N GLN A 189 -0.89 8.30 -7.09
CA GLN A 189 -1.81 7.95 -6.00
C GLN A 189 -3.26 7.71 -6.46
N ALA A 190 -3.60 8.07 -7.70
CA ALA A 190 -4.96 8.03 -8.24
C ALA A 190 -5.08 7.12 -9.47
N ASN A 191 -4.07 6.30 -9.75
CA ASN A 191 -3.97 5.42 -10.91
C ASN A 191 -4.87 4.18 -10.81
N THR A 192 -5.37 3.83 -9.62
CA THR A 192 -6.32 2.73 -9.35
C THR A 192 -7.70 3.22 -8.90
N GLN A 193 -7.90 4.54 -8.88
CA GLN A 193 -9.15 5.15 -8.42
C GLN A 193 -10.12 5.40 -9.59
N ASN A 194 -11.41 5.53 -9.29
CA ASN A 194 -12.45 5.93 -10.26
C ASN A 194 -12.49 5.06 -11.53
N GLY A 195 -12.38 3.73 -11.37
CA GLY A 195 -12.47 2.77 -12.48
C GLY A 195 -11.18 2.60 -13.29
N LYS A 196 -10.07 3.21 -12.83
CA LYS A 196 -8.74 2.97 -13.38
C LYS A 196 -8.13 1.70 -12.78
N GLN A 197 -7.38 0.96 -13.57
CA GLN A 197 -6.83 -0.36 -13.22
C GLN A 197 -5.34 -0.32 -12.89
N GLY A 198 -4.80 0.85 -12.58
CA GLY A 198 -3.36 1.07 -12.41
C GLY A 198 -2.64 1.32 -13.73
N HIS A 199 -1.37 1.73 -13.62
CA HIS A 199 -0.41 1.61 -14.71
C HIS A 199 0.56 0.47 -14.33
N SER A 200 0.90 -0.39 -15.28
CA SER A 200 1.89 -1.45 -15.07
C SER A 200 3.04 -1.27 -16.05
N PRO A 201 4.30 -1.27 -15.60
CA PRO A 201 5.42 -1.48 -16.50
C PRO A 201 5.41 -2.96 -16.89
N SER A 202 5.16 -3.26 -18.17
CA SER A 202 5.09 -4.61 -18.77
C SER A 202 3.76 -5.38 -18.64
N PHE A 203 2.82 -5.03 -19.53
CA PHE A 203 1.70 -5.89 -19.92
C PHE A 203 2.19 -7.02 -20.85
N LEU A 204 2.43 -8.24 -20.35
CA LEU A 204 2.52 -9.43 -21.22
C LEU A 204 2.24 -10.81 -20.58
N LEU A 205 1.78 -10.91 -19.32
CA LEU A 205 1.70 -12.22 -18.65
C LEU A 205 0.44 -12.49 -17.81
N HIS A 206 -0.77 -12.14 -18.26
CA HIS A 206 -2.01 -12.39 -17.47
C HIS A 206 -3.23 -12.94 -18.23
N ILE A 207 -3.10 -13.42 -19.47
CA ILE A 207 -4.28 -13.92 -20.23
C ILE A 207 -4.57 -15.43 -20.01
N LEU A 208 -3.81 -16.16 -19.18
CA LEU A 208 -3.98 -17.62 -19.01
C LEU A 208 -4.44 -18.10 -17.61
N THR A 209 -5.19 -17.29 -16.86
CA THR A 209 -5.69 -17.70 -15.52
C THR A 209 -7.20 -17.57 -15.35
N LEU A 210 -7.97 -17.49 -16.45
CA LEU A 210 -9.43 -17.40 -16.37
C LEU A 210 -10.15 -18.73 -16.67
N PHE A 211 -9.71 -19.90 -16.15
CA PHE A 211 -10.53 -21.13 -16.28
C PHE A 211 -10.38 -22.24 -15.21
N LEU A 212 -9.73 -22.03 -14.06
CA LEU A 212 -9.76 -23.00 -12.95
C LEU A 212 -10.01 -22.32 -11.60
N GLY A 213 -11.28 -22.04 -11.30
CA GLY A 213 -11.72 -21.57 -9.99
C GLY A 213 -12.64 -22.58 -9.33
N ILE A 214 -12.11 -23.70 -8.82
CA ILE A 214 -12.79 -24.57 -7.84
C ILE A 214 -11.77 -25.07 -6.81
N LEU A 215 -11.99 -24.63 -5.56
CA LEU A 215 -11.42 -25.07 -4.28
C LEU A 215 -9.90 -25.20 -4.12
N ALA A 216 -9.28 -24.10 -3.65
CA ALA A 216 -8.30 -24.15 -2.56
C ALA A 216 -8.34 -22.81 -1.83
N VAL A 217 -8.74 -22.80 -0.55
CA VAL A 217 -8.44 -21.66 0.33
C VAL A 217 -6.97 -21.85 0.71
N VAL A 218 -6.09 -21.33 -0.14
CA VAL A 218 -4.69 -21.13 0.20
C VAL A 218 -4.64 -19.80 0.94
N SER A 219 -4.29 -19.82 2.23
CA SER A 219 -3.85 -18.63 2.97
C SER A 219 -2.64 -18.08 2.23
N ASN A 220 -2.86 -17.12 1.34
CA ASN A 220 -1.80 -16.47 0.60
C ASN A 220 -1.33 -15.29 1.45
N ALA A 221 -0.06 -15.27 1.82
CA ALA A 221 0.62 -14.03 2.15
C ALA A 221 0.29 -12.97 1.07
N ARG A 222 -0.02 -11.75 1.48
CA ARG A 222 -0.49 -10.66 0.62
C ARG A 222 0.66 -10.11 -0.22
N ASP A 223 0.40 -9.49 -1.36
CA ASP A 223 1.45 -8.77 -2.09
C ASP A 223 1.95 -7.60 -1.22
N ALA A 224 3.27 -7.49 -1.01
CA ALA A 224 3.80 -6.38 -0.23
C ALA A 224 3.63 -5.06 -1.01
N PRO A 225 3.22 -3.96 -0.34
CA PRO A 225 3.07 -2.67 -0.99
C PRO A 225 4.43 -2.15 -1.50
N GLN A 226 4.38 -1.29 -2.52
CA GLN A 226 5.57 -0.86 -3.25
C GLN A 226 6.66 -0.28 -2.34
N ASN A 227 6.29 0.45 -1.28
CA ASN A 227 7.27 1.02 -0.37
C ASN A 227 8.06 -0.04 0.41
N LEU A 228 7.47 -1.22 0.71
CA LEU A 228 8.20 -2.34 1.28
C LEU A 228 9.04 -3.08 0.25
N GLN A 229 8.57 -3.18 -1.00
CA GLN A 229 9.37 -3.72 -2.11
C GLN A 229 10.63 -2.87 -2.33
N ASP A 230 10.47 -1.55 -2.38
CA ASP A 230 11.56 -0.59 -2.52
C ASP A 230 12.51 -0.66 -1.31
N PHE A 231 11.96 -0.79 -0.10
CA PHE A 231 12.76 -0.95 1.11
C PHE A 231 13.57 -2.24 1.09
N TYR A 232 12.95 -3.36 0.72
CA TYR A 232 13.60 -4.65 0.54
C TYR A 232 14.78 -4.55 -0.44
N ASP A 233 14.54 -3.95 -1.62
CA ASP A 233 15.58 -3.77 -2.63
C ASP A 233 16.69 -2.83 -2.16
N ALA A 234 16.35 -1.75 -1.46
CA ALA A 234 17.31 -0.79 -0.94
C ALA A 234 18.22 -1.38 0.14
N VAL A 235 17.67 -2.12 1.12
CA VAL A 235 18.50 -2.74 2.17
C VAL A 235 19.41 -3.79 1.58
N ARG A 236 18.94 -4.61 0.62
CA ARG A 236 19.78 -5.60 -0.06
C ARG A 236 20.87 -4.92 -0.90
N ALA A 237 20.54 -3.88 -1.65
CA ALA A 237 21.50 -3.11 -2.45
C ALA A 237 22.58 -2.42 -1.59
N LYS A 238 22.22 -1.95 -0.39
CA LYS A 238 23.17 -1.39 0.58
C LYS A 238 24.21 -2.42 1.04
N GLY A 239 23.84 -3.69 1.04
CA GLY A 239 24.75 -4.81 1.25
C GLY A 239 25.11 -5.09 2.72
N HIS A 240 24.96 -4.12 3.62
CA HIS A 240 25.27 -4.29 5.04
C HIS A 240 24.53 -3.26 5.90
N CYS A 241 24.36 -3.59 7.18
CA CYS A 241 23.86 -2.67 8.18
C CYS A 241 24.94 -1.68 8.63
N SER A 242 24.64 -0.37 8.63
CA SER A 242 25.56 0.66 9.12
C SER A 242 25.39 0.93 10.63
N ASN A 243 24.15 1.10 11.08
CA ASN A 243 23.77 1.30 12.48
C ASN A 243 23.35 -0.04 13.11
N LYS A 244 24.34 -0.80 13.58
CA LYS A 244 24.14 -2.11 14.19
C LYS A 244 23.70 -1.95 15.64
N LEU A 245 22.47 -2.38 15.95
CA LEU A 245 21.91 -2.38 17.30
C LEU A 245 22.35 -3.63 18.09
N GLY A 246 22.55 -4.73 17.37
CA GLY A 246 23.16 -5.96 17.87
C GLY A 246 23.88 -6.69 16.74
N THR A 247 24.89 -7.49 17.08
CA THR A 247 25.75 -8.22 16.12
C THR A 247 26.11 -9.60 16.66
N GLY A 248 26.69 -10.46 15.81
CA GLY A 248 27.18 -11.77 16.22
C GLY A 248 26.14 -12.87 16.04
N PHE A 249 25.11 -12.62 15.23
CA PHE A 249 23.99 -13.52 15.03
C PHE A 249 24.20 -14.43 13.82
N TYR A 250 23.62 -15.62 13.89
CA TYR A 250 23.68 -16.64 12.86
C TYR A 250 22.30 -16.76 12.20
N SER A 251 22.25 -16.76 10.87
CA SER A 251 21.02 -17.15 10.16
C SER A 251 20.94 -18.65 9.96
N ARG A 252 22.02 -19.41 10.12
CA ARG A 252 22.03 -20.88 9.98
C ARG A 252 23.05 -21.48 10.90
N ASP A 253 22.82 -22.71 11.34
CA ASP A 253 23.74 -23.44 12.23
C ASP A 253 25.18 -23.49 11.69
N ASN A 254 25.34 -23.66 10.38
CA ASN A 254 26.66 -23.72 9.74
C ASN A 254 27.05 -22.39 9.03
N GLY A 255 26.33 -21.31 9.31
CA GLY A 255 26.55 -19.98 8.76
C GLY A 255 27.61 -19.17 9.51
N SER A 256 27.90 -17.97 9.00
CA SER A 256 28.72 -16.98 9.73
C SER A 256 27.87 -16.18 10.73
N ASN A 257 28.52 -15.59 11.73
CA ASN A 257 27.87 -14.79 12.76
C ASN A 257 27.77 -13.30 12.41
N ASP A 258 27.70 -13.01 11.10
CA ASP A 258 27.80 -11.65 10.58
C ASP A 258 26.43 -10.94 10.45
N PHE A 259 25.35 -11.58 10.92
CA PHE A 259 24.03 -10.97 10.94
C PHE A 259 23.91 -9.95 12.07
N ALA A 260 23.10 -8.93 11.84
CA ALA A 260 22.86 -7.84 12.76
C ALA A 260 21.39 -7.43 12.79
N TYR A 261 20.93 -7.00 13.97
CA TYR A 261 19.74 -6.17 14.09
C TYR A 261 20.12 -4.74 13.71
N CYS A 262 19.43 -4.20 12.72
CA CYS A 262 19.79 -2.97 12.06
C CYS A 262 18.81 -1.84 12.39
N GLY A 263 19.38 -0.71 12.78
CA GLY A 263 18.67 0.52 13.12
C GLY A 263 18.90 1.64 12.11
N ASP A 264 19.29 1.33 10.87
CA ASP A 264 19.55 2.34 9.83
C ASP A 264 18.33 3.24 9.57
N HIS A 265 17.13 2.69 9.74
CA HIS A 265 15.86 3.39 9.56
C HIS A 265 15.10 3.57 10.88
N LEU A 266 15.79 3.41 12.03
CA LEU A 266 15.17 3.58 13.34
C LEU A 266 14.72 5.02 13.58
N ALA A 267 15.57 6.00 13.24
CA ALA A 267 15.24 7.41 13.45
C ALA A 267 14.26 7.97 12.40
N SER A 268 14.28 7.45 11.17
CA SER A 268 13.50 7.98 10.06
C SER A 268 12.13 7.31 9.90
N SER A 269 12.06 6.01 10.16
CA SER A 269 10.85 5.20 9.95
C SER A 269 10.38 4.47 11.21
N GLY A 270 11.14 4.50 12.31
CA GLY A 270 10.79 3.77 13.53
C GLY A 270 10.89 2.25 13.37
N VAL A 271 11.83 1.77 12.54
CA VAL A 271 11.94 0.33 12.24
C VAL A 271 13.30 -0.26 12.59
N ILE A 272 13.25 -1.53 13.00
CA ILE A 272 14.40 -2.41 13.24
C ILE A 272 14.28 -3.61 12.31
N TYR A 273 15.33 -3.94 11.58
CA TYR A 273 15.30 -5.09 10.65
C TYR A 273 16.53 -5.99 10.75
N LEU A 274 16.46 -7.20 10.22
CA LEU A 274 17.59 -8.13 10.17
C LEU A 274 18.36 -8.00 8.86
N GLN A 275 19.68 -7.92 8.94
CA GLN A 275 20.53 -7.87 7.75
C GLN A 275 21.87 -8.57 7.97
N GLY A 276 22.27 -9.38 6.99
CA GLY A 276 23.59 -9.99 6.90
C GLY A 276 24.48 -9.32 5.85
N PRO A 277 25.68 -9.87 5.61
CA PRO A 277 26.63 -9.33 4.64
C PRO A 277 26.18 -9.52 3.20
N ASN A 278 26.72 -8.70 2.29
CA ASN A 278 26.45 -8.76 0.84
C ASN A 278 24.96 -8.68 0.46
N GLY A 279 24.14 -8.05 1.31
CA GLY A 279 22.72 -7.86 1.06
C GLY A 279 21.88 -9.11 1.33
N SER A 280 22.42 -10.07 2.08
CA SER A 280 21.63 -11.16 2.61
C SER A 280 20.66 -10.65 3.67
N LEU A 281 19.50 -11.28 3.72
CA LEU A 281 18.55 -11.16 4.81
C LEU A 281 18.52 -12.49 5.57
N ALA A 282 17.70 -12.61 6.61
CA ALA A 282 17.65 -13.87 7.34
C ALA A 282 16.88 -14.93 6.53
N ASN A 283 17.17 -16.20 6.83
CA ASN A 283 16.29 -17.32 6.52
C ASN A 283 15.02 -17.26 7.37
N LEU A 284 14.14 -18.24 7.19
CA LEU A 284 12.89 -18.32 7.95
C LEU A 284 12.71 -19.72 8.54
N ASP A 285 13.19 -19.90 9.77
CA ASP A 285 13.10 -21.14 10.53
C ASP A 285 11.82 -21.20 11.37
N VAL A 286 11.38 -22.43 11.68
CA VAL A 286 10.16 -22.66 12.44
C VAL A 286 10.49 -22.69 13.93
N ASP A 287 9.90 -21.74 14.66
CA ASP A 287 9.75 -21.81 16.10
C ASP A 287 8.42 -22.51 16.44
N CYS A 288 8.49 -23.44 17.38
CA CYS A 288 7.36 -24.25 17.84
C CYS A 288 6.90 -23.91 19.26
N ASP A 289 7.44 -22.84 19.86
CA ASP A 289 7.14 -22.49 21.23
C ASP A 289 5.69 -21.98 21.42
N GLY A 290 5.16 -22.15 22.62
CA GLY A 290 3.82 -21.69 22.98
C GLY A 290 2.81 -22.81 23.26
N THR A 291 1.54 -22.54 23.00
CA THR A 291 0.44 -23.45 23.33
C THR A 291 0.48 -24.66 22.39
N ASP A 292 0.72 -25.84 22.97
CA ASP A 292 0.57 -27.12 22.28
C ASP A 292 -0.89 -27.44 21.94
N GLY A 293 -1.13 -28.05 20.78
CA GLY A 293 -2.45 -28.54 20.39
C GLY A 293 -3.36 -27.49 19.74
N GLY A 294 -4.67 -27.78 19.77
CA GLY A 294 -5.71 -26.94 19.18
C GLY A 294 -6.25 -27.48 17.86
N ALA A 295 -7.28 -26.83 17.32
CA ALA A 295 -7.98 -27.31 16.11
C ALA A 295 -7.11 -27.27 14.83
N ARG A 296 -5.98 -26.56 14.87
CA ARG A 296 -5.04 -26.40 13.76
C ARG A 296 -3.73 -27.17 13.94
N ASP A 297 -3.59 -27.89 15.05
CA ASP A 297 -2.45 -28.78 15.24
C ASP A 297 -2.55 -29.95 14.24
N ASP A 298 -1.65 -29.94 13.26
CA ASP A 298 -1.47 -30.97 12.25
C ASP A 298 -0.22 -31.83 12.49
N GLY A 299 0.40 -31.68 13.67
CA GLY A 299 1.56 -32.41 14.14
C GLY A 299 2.90 -31.90 13.63
N ARG A 300 2.96 -30.81 12.85
CA ARG A 300 4.22 -30.28 12.30
C ARG A 300 5.13 -29.61 13.33
N CYS A 301 4.60 -29.22 14.48
CA CYS A 301 5.34 -28.82 15.68
C CYS A 301 5.14 -29.86 16.78
N ARG A 302 6.15 -30.71 16.98
CA ARG A 302 6.19 -31.76 18.02
C ARG A 302 7.64 -31.98 18.45
N ALA A 303 7.82 -32.48 19.67
CA ALA A 303 9.14 -32.65 20.29
C ALA A 303 10.13 -33.47 19.46
N GLU A 304 9.67 -34.40 18.60
CA GLU A 304 10.58 -35.16 17.72
C GLU A 304 11.12 -34.34 16.55
N LEU A 305 10.45 -33.25 16.17
CA LEU A 305 10.84 -32.37 15.08
C LEU A 305 11.55 -31.11 15.57
N SER A 306 11.14 -30.57 16.73
CA SER A 306 11.77 -29.44 17.42
C SER A 306 12.11 -29.90 18.84
N PRO A 307 13.33 -30.40 19.08
CA PRO A 307 13.75 -30.92 20.40
C PRO A 307 13.83 -29.85 21.49
N ASP A 308 13.92 -28.60 21.08
CA ASP A 308 13.96 -27.37 21.87
C ASP A 308 12.56 -26.81 22.20
N LEU A 309 11.50 -27.36 21.61
CA LEU A 309 10.11 -26.96 21.81
C LEU A 309 9.78 -26.76 23.31
N GLN A 310 9.31 -25.57 23.63
CA GLN A 310 8.79 -25.19 24.92
C GLN A 310 7.29 -24.93 24.83
N GLY A 311 6.52 -25.53 25.74
CA GLY A 311 5.06 -25.32 25.81
C GLY A 311 4.63 -23.93 26.29
N ARG A 312 5.44 -22.88 26.05
CA ARG A 312 5.16 -21.49 26.40
C ARG A 312 5.99 -20.51 25.56
N THR A 313 5.45 -19.32 25.28
CA THR A 313 6.24 -18.18 24.78
C THR A 313 6.65 -17.24 25.91
N SER A 314 7.56 -16.32 25.61
CA SER A 314 8.08 -15.31 26.53
C SER A 314 7.05 -14.29 26.99
N PHE A 315 6.00 -14.02 26.20
CA PHE A 315 5.02 -12.98 26.49
C PHE A 315 3.65 -13.50 26.94
N ARG A 316 3.55 -14.78 27.30
CA ARG A 316 2.32 -15.41 27.80
C ARG A 316 1.66 -14.66 28.97
N ASP A 317 2.45 -14.10 29.88
CA ASP A 317 1.93 -13.41 31.06
C ASP A 317 1.30 -12.06 30.66
N ALA A 318 1.89 -11.38 29.66
CA ALA A 318 1.33 -10.17 29.07
C ALA A 318 0.03 -10.47 28.31
N LEU A 319 -0.02 -11.58 27.56
CA LEU A 319 -1.22 -12.04 26.85
C LEU A 319 -2.34 -12.44 27.82
N SER A 320 -2.00 -13.20 28.86
CA SER A 320 -2.94 -13.58 29.92
C SER A 320 -3.54 -12.34 30.60
N ALA A 321 -2.75 -11.28 30.79
CA ALA A 321 -3.21 -10.02 31.37
C ALA A 321 -4.21 -9.25 30.49
N TYR A 322 -4.29 -9.53 29.17
CA TYR A 322 -5.30 -8.94 28.30
C TYR A 322 -6.71 -9.48 28.58
N GLY A 323 -6.85 -10.63 29.24
CA GLY A 323 -8.15 -11.17 29.66
C GLY A 323 -9.05 -11.57 28.48
N ARG A 324 -8.45 -11.96 27.34
CA ARG A 324 -9.17 -12.31 26.10
C ARG A 324 -9.37 -13.80 25.87
N GLY A 325 -9.14 -14.63 26.90
CA GLY A 325 -9.34 -16.08 26.81
C GLY A 325 -8.18 -16.85 26.16
N VAL A 326 -7.11 -16.15 25.78
CA VAL A 326 -5.84 -16.74 25.37
C VAL A 326 -4.85 -16.73 26.52
N GLY A 327 -4.18 -17.85 26.77
CA GLY A 327 -3.14 -17.96 27.79
C GLY A 327 -1.74 -17.71 27.23
N ASP A 328 -1.53 -18.02 25.95
CA ASP A 328 -0.25 -17.95 25.25
C ASP A 328 -0.46 -17.96 23.74
N LEU A 329 0.54 -17.58 22.95
CA LEU A 329 0.49 -17.75 21.50
C LEU A 329 0.47 -19.24 21.16
N ASN A 330 -0.09 -19.56 20.00
CA ASN A 330 -0.14 -20.92 19.46
C ASN A 330 0.57 -20.93 18.10
N PRO A 331 1.62 -21.74 17.90
CA PRO A 331 2.44 -21.72 16.69
C PRO A 331 1.67 -22.09 15.42
N TYR A 332 0.54 -22.79 15.53
CA TYR A 332 -0.33 -23.14 14.40
C TYR A 332 -1.33 -22.04 14.01
N VAL A 333 -1.51 -21.03 14.85
CA VAL A 333 -2.55 -20.01 14.71
C VAL A 333 -1.98 -18.61 14.62
N HIS A 334 -1.07 -18.27 15.52
CA HIS A 334 -0.60 -16.90 15.68
C HIS A 334 0.70 -16.72 14.88
N PRO A 335 0.74 -15.91 13.82
CA PRO A 335 1.99 -15.45 13.26
C PRO A 335 2.75 -14.62 14.28
N TYR A 336 3.86 -15.15 14.76
CA TYR A 336 4.79 -14.40 15.59
C TYR A 336 6.24 -14.71 15.22
N VAL A 337 7.13 -13.81 15.64
CA VAL A 337 8.56 -13.88 15.40
C VAL A 337 9.29 -13.99 16.72
N TRP A 338 10.29 -14.86 16.75
CA TRP A 338 11.23 -15.03 17.83
C TRP A 338 12.50 -14.18 17.61
N ARG A 339 13.13 -13.71 18.69
CA ARG A 339 14.35 -12.88 18.62
C ARG A 339 15.36 -13.21 19.71
N ALA A 340 16.61 -13.51 19.32
CA ALA A 340 17.79 -13.58 20.19
C ALA A 340 18.30 -12.22 20.74
N PHE A 341 17.60 -11.13 20.47
CA PHE A 341 17.97 -9.76 20.83
C PHE A 341 16.79 -9.10 21.52
N ASP A 342 17.05 -8.20 22.47
CA ASP A 342 16.01 -7.40 23.10
C ASP A 342 15.80 -6.07 22.37
N PRO A 343 14.86 -5.97 21.41
CA PRO A 343 14.54 -4.71 20.74
C PRO A 343 13.80 -3.72 21.65
N ALA A 344 13.40 -4.09 22.88
CA ALA A 344 12.80 -3.14 23.80
C ALA A 344 13.76 -2.06 24.26
N ALA A 345 15.06 -2.37 24.33
CA ALA A 345 16.12 -1.39 24.53
C ALA A 345 16.15 -0.29 23.43
N HIS A 346 15.49 -0.55 22.29
CA HIS A 346 15.46 0.32 21.12
C HIS A 346 14.03 0.79 20.78
N GLY A 347 13.10 0.71 21.74
CA GLY A 347 11.77 1.30 21.64
C GLY A 347 10.71 0.39 21.02
N MET A 348 11.04 -0.86 20.71
CA MET A 348 10.02 -1.87 20.36
C MET A 348 9.31 -2.35 21.63
N ARG A 349 8.03 -2.66 21.57
CA ARG A 349 7.29 -3.15 22.75
C ARG A 349 6.96 -4.64 22.57
N PRO A 350 6.91 -5.45 23.64
CA PRO A 350 6.39 -6.80 23.55
C PRO A 350 5.04 -6.84 22.83
N LEU A 351 4.83 -7.82 21.97
CA LEU A 351 3.62 -7.97 21.14
C LEU A 351 3.41 -6.86 20.10
N SER A 352 4.42 -6.03 19.81
CA SER A 352 4.35 -5.10 18.67
C SER A 352 4.16 -5.86 17.38
N VAL A 353 3.36 -5.32 16.47
CA VAL A 353 3.21 -5.83 15.11
C VAL A 353 4.58 -5.88 14.42
N MET A 354 4.78 -6.91 13.63
CA MET A 354 5.91 -7.09 12.73
C MET A 354 5.39 -7.31 11.31
N ALA A 355 6.15 -6.80 10.34
CA ALA A 355 5.97 -7.13 8.92
C ALA A 355 7.10 -8.06 8.49
N VAL A 356 6.76 -9.22 7.94
CA VAL A 356 7.74 -10.16 7.37
C VAL A 356 7.48 -10.27 5.87
N LEU A 357 8.47 -9.90 5.06
CA LEU A 357 8.43 -10.24 3.63
C LEU A 357 9.11 -11.60 3.45
N CYS A 358 8.36 -12.55 2.93
CA CYS A 358 8.83 -13.86 2.52
C CYS A 358 9.86 -13.73 1.37
N PRO A 359 10.66 -14.77 1.07
CA PRO A 359 11.60 -14.75 -0.06
C PRO A 359 10.96 -14.44 -1.42
N ASP A 360 9.71 -14.83 -1.61
CA ASP A 360 8.90 -14.52 -2.80
C ASP A 360 8.22 -13.14 -2.75
N ARG A 361 8.61 -12.30 -1.78
CA ARG A 361 8.17 -10.90 -1.59
C ARG A 361 6.71 -10.72 -1.21
N ARG A 362 6.02 -11.79 -0.79
CA ARG A 362 4.73 -11.66 -0.13
C ARG A 362 4.92 -11.23 1.32
N LEU A 363 4.00 -10.41 1.83
CA LEU A 363 3.98 -9.88 3.18
C LEU A 363 3.12 -10.75 4.08
N VAL A 364 3.59 -10.97 5.31
CA VAL A 364 2.83 -11.55 6.41
C VAL A 364 2.97 -10.62 7.61
N TYR A 365 1.84 -10.21 8.20
CA TYR A 365 1.87 -9.57 9.50
C TYR A 365 1.93 -10.62 10.61
N GLY A 366 2.67 -10.29 11.65
CA GLY A 366 2.70 -11.06 12.88
C GLY A 366 2.97 -10.14 14.06
N VAL A 367 3.33 -10.72 15.20
CA VAL A 367 3.79 -9.96 16.36
C VAL A 367 5.19 -10.39 16.78
N TRP A 368 5.91 -9.51 17.45
CA TRP A 368 7.04 -9.95 18.26
C TRP A 368 6.50 -10.68 19.48
N GLY A 369 6.41 -12.00 19.34
CA GLY A 369 5.74 -12.88 20.29
C GLY A 369 6.70 -13.60 21.21
N ASP A 370 7.99 -13.67 20.85
CA ASP A 370 8.92 -14.50 21.60
C ASP A 370 10.38 -14.03 21.67
N THR A 371 11.07 -14.56 22.68
CA THR A 371 12.48 -14.28 23.02
C THR A 371 13.23 -15.46 23.69
N ASN A 372 12.55 -16.55 24.07
CA ASN A 372 13.17 -17.68 24.77
C ASN A 372 13.73 -18.66 23.75
N GLY A 373 15.04 -18.94 23.77
CA GLY A 373 15.58 -19.99 22.92
C GLY A 373 16.95 -19.74 22.32
N ASP A 374 17.84 -19.00 22.99
CA ASP A 374 19.27 -19.27 22.74
C ASP A 374 19.67 -20.48 23.60
N ASP A 375 19.06 -21.62 23.29
CA ASP A 375 19.29 -22.91 23.98
C ASP A 375 20.54 -23.62 23.43
N GLY A 376 21.27 -22.97 22.51
CA GLY A 376 22.51 -23.42 21.90
C GLY A 376 23.69 -22.47 22.11
N ASP A 377 24.85 -22.82 21.56
CA ASP A 377 26.08 -21.99 21.62
C ASP A 377 26.04 -20.78 20.67
N LYS A 378 24.95 -20.60 19.91
CA LYS A 378 24.86 -19.66 18.77
C LYS A 378 23.56 -18.87 18.83
N PRO A 379 23.62 -17.53 18.95
CA PRO A 379 22.42 -16.71 18.92
C PRO A 379 21.86 -16.66 17.49
N MET A 380 20.81 -17.45 17.27
CA MET A 380 20.16 -17.58 15.96
C MET A 380 19.26 -16.36 15.66
N VAL A 381 18.99 -16.12 14.39
CA VAL A 381 17.99 -15.17 13.90
C VAL A 381 17.22 -15.79 12.75
N GLY A 382 16.01 -15.31 12.49
CA GLY A 382 15.19 -15.81 11.40
C GLY A 382 14.11 -16.78 11.84
N GLU A 383 13.83 -16.91 13.14
CA GLU A 383 12.84 -17.87 13.64
C GLU A 383 11.44 -17.24 13.78
N ALA A 384 10.42 -17.98 13.39
CA ALA A 384 9.03 -17.56 13.46
C ALA A 384 8.10 -18.77 13.63
N SER A 385 6.92 -18.51 14.19
CA SER A 385 5.85 -19.50 14.34
C SER A 385 5.61 -20.33 13.07
N LEU A 386 5.27 -21.61 13.23
CA LEU A 386 4.87 -22.48 12.13
C LEU A 386 3.82 -21.86 11.21
N ALA A 387 2.85 -21.11 11.73
CA ALA A 387 1.81 -20.43 10.98
C ALA A 387 2.39 -19.40 9.99
N LEU A 388 3.31 -18.55 10.45
CA LEU A 388 3.98 -17.56 9.63
C LEU A 388 4.85 -18.23 8.56
N VAL A 389 5.67 -19.21 8.93
CA VAL A 389 6.53 -19.93 7.98
C VAL A 389 5.68 -20.69 6.95
N THR A 390 4.54 -21.25 7.35
CA THR A 390 3.59 -21.90 6.44
C THR A 390 2.99 -20.90 5.44
N ALA A 391 2.69 -19.67 5.85
CA ALA A 391 2.19 -18.64 4.95
C ALA A 391 3.23 -18.25 3.87
N CYS A 392 4.53 -18.29 4.21
CA CYS A 392 5.63 -18.07 3.27
C CYS A 392 5.96 -19.30 2.40
N GLY A 393 6.14 -20.48 3.00
CA GLY A 393 6.71 -21.66 2.35
C GLY A 393 5.70 -22.77 2.01
N GLY A 394 4.43 -22.60 2.36
CA GLY A 394 3.39 -23.61 2.22
C GLY A 394 3.52 -24.76 3.23
N GLY A 395 2.64 -25.76 3.11
CA GLY A 395 2.50 -26.85 4.10
C GLY A 395 3.66 -27.85 4.20
N ARG A 396 4.83 -27.58 3.59
CA ARG A 396 6.01 -28.45 3.62
C ARG A 396 6.97 -28.14 4.77
N VAL A 397 6.80 -27.00 5.43
CA VAL A 397 7.62 -26.58 6.57
C VAL A 397 7.14 -27.25 7.85
N THR A 398 8.07 -27.59 8.74
CA THR A 398 7.82 -28.25 10.02
C THR A 398 8.82 -27.75 11.05
N GLY A 399 8.67 -28.11 12.33
CA GLY A 399 9.66 -27.80 13.36
C GLY A 399 11.08 -28.30 13.06
N ALA A 400 11.24 -29.26 12.14
CA ALA A 400 12.56 -29.75 11.72
C ALA A 400 13.10 -29.06 10.45
N ASN A 401 12.30 -28.24 9.77
CA ASN A 401 12.71 -27.59 8.52
C ASN A 401 11.93 -26.30 8.23
N GLY A 402 12.68 -25.22 8.06
CA GLY A 402 12.18 -23.92 7.61
C GLY A 402 12.35 -23.67 6.11
N ILE A 403 12.52 -22.39 5.77
CA ILE A 403 12.90 -21.89 4.46
C ILE A 403 14.36 -21.45 4.53
N ASP A 404 15.24 -22.25 3.96
CA ASP A 404 16.69 -22.02 4.03
C ASP A 404 17.17 -20.77 3.29
N GLU A 405 16.36 -20.07 2.50
CA GLU A 405 16.84 -18.93 1.71
C GLU A 405 17.02 -17.66 2.56
N ASP A 406 18.23 -17.07 2.53
CA ASP A 406 18.60 -15.83 3.25
C ASP A 406 18.00 -14.57 2.59
N ALA A 407 16.68 -14.57 2.45
CA ALA A 407 15.92 -13.60 1.67
C ALA A 407 14.64 -13.10 2.36
N ALA A 408 14.37 -13.51 3.60
CA ALA A 408 13.22 -13.02 4.36
C ALA A 408 13.56 -11.72 5.10
N LEU A 409 12.77 -10.66 4.86
CA LEU A 409 12.92 -9.38 5.56
C LEU A 409 12.03 -9.38 6.80
N PHE A 410 12.63 -9.36 7.98
CA PHE A 410 11.93 -9.13 9.23
C PHE A 410 11.97 -7.65 9.57
N LEU A 411 10.80 -7.02 9.71
CA LEU A 411 10.67 -5.61 10.04
C LEU A 411 9.85 -5.45 11.33
N GLY A 412 10.52 -5.01 12.40
CA GLY A 412 9.89 -4.68 13.67
C GLY A 412 9.62 -3.18 13.78
N PHE A 413 8.42 -2.82 14.23
CA PHE A 413 8.01 -1.43 14.42
C PHE A 413 8.16 -1.01 15.87
N THR A 414 8.75 0.16 16.10
CA THR A 414 8.90 0.75 17.43
C THR A 414 7.72 1.65 17.78
N GLY A 415 7.61 1.99 19.07
CA GLY A 415 6.55 2.85 19.60
C GLY A 415 5.38 2.08 20.21
N ASP A 416 4.63 2.75 21.08
CA ASP A 416 3.48 2.17 21.77
C ASP A 416 2.33 1.88 20.79
N GLU A 417 2.24 2.66 19.72
CA GLU A 417 1.24 2.50 18.66
C GLU A 417 1.46 1.25 17.81
N ALA A 418 2.63 0.61 17.88
CA ALA A 418 2.89 -0.65 17.21
C ALA A 418 2.24 -1.85 17.93
N VAL A 419 1.79 -1.68 19.17
CA VAL A 419 1.17 -2.73 19.97
C VAL A 419 -0.34 -2.75 19.70
N PRO A 420 -0.92 -3.87 19.22
CA PRO A 420 -2.37 -3.98 19.06
C PRO A 420 -3.13 -3.79 20.37
N GLY A 421 -2.54 -4.21 21.48
CA GLY A 421 -3.17 -4.19 22.80
C GLY A 421 -4.31 -5.19 22.90
N PRO A 422 -5.07 -5.19 24.01
CA PRO A 422 -6.08 -6.22 24.31
C PRO A 422 -7.27 -6.24 23.33
N ASP A 423 -7.54 -5.15 22.63
CA ASP A 423 -8.69 -4.98 21.74
C ASP A 423 -8.32 -4.79 20.26
N GLY A 424 -7.03 -4.65 19.94
CA GLY A 424 -6.57 -4.40 18.57
C GLY A 424 -6.13 -5.64 17.81
N ALA A 425 -6.24 -6.83 18.41
CA ALA A 425 -6.03 -8.12 17.74
C ALA A 425 -7.04 -9.15 18.24
N ASP A 426 -7.39 -10.11 17.40
CA ASP A 426 -8.19 -11.27 17.77
C ASP A 426 -7.32 -12.32 18.45
N TRP A 427 -6.93 -12.04 19.69
CA TRP A 427 -6.04 -12.90 20.47
C TRP A 427 -6.56 -14.32 20.72
N ASN A 428 -7.86 -14.55 20.55
CA ASN A 428 -8.47 -15.88 20.70
C ASN A 428 -8.91 -16.45 19.33
N ALA A 429 -8.31 -15.96 18.25
CA ALA A 429 -8.45 -16.53 16.91
C ALA A 429 -8.14 -18.03 16.94
N THR A 430 -8.82 -18.78 16.08
CA THR A 430 -8.65 -20.23 15.96
C THR A 430 -7.88 -20.63 14.70
N ASP A 431 -7.45 -19.67 13.90
CA ASP A 431 -6.60 -19.86 12.73
C ASP A 431 -5.84 -18.60 12.34
N PHE A 432 -4.85 -18.83 11.47
CA PHE A 432 -3.95 -17.81 10.93
C PHE A 432 -4.70 -16.66 10.27
N ASP A 433 -5.66 -16.95 9.38
CA ASP A 433 -6.36 -15.89 8.62
C ASP A 433 -7.13 -14.95 9.56
N ALA A 434 -7.79 -15.50 10.58
CA ALA A 434 -8.50 -14.71 11.58
C ALA A 434 -7.55 -13.81 12.40
N PHE A 435 -6.43 -14.35 12.87
CA PHE A 435 -5.47 -13.55 13.63
C PHE A 435 -4.76 -12.50 12.77
N GLU A 436 -4.16 -12.90 11.64
CA GLU A 436 -3.40 -12.01 10.76
C GLU A 436 -4.29 -10.88 10.21
N GLY A 437 -5.50 -11.22 9.77
CA GLY A 437 -6.49 -10.23 9.32
C GLY A 437 -6.95 -9.28 10.42
N SER A 438 -6.90 -9.68 11.70
CA SER A 438 -7.26 -8.79 12.81
C SER A 438 -6.23 -7.67 13.05
N ILE A 439 -4.95 -7.91 12.72
CA ILE A 439 -3.85 -6.95 12.89
C ILE A 439 -3.49 -6.21 11.60
N GLU A 440 -4.01 -6.64 10.46
CA GLU A 440 -3.80 -6.04 9.13
C GLU A 440 -3.93 -4.52 9.13
N GLY A 441 -5.05 -3.99 9.63
CA GLY A 441 -5.28 -2.55 9.60
C GLY A 441 -4.26 -1.75 10.42
N LEU A 442 -3.68 -2.34 11.46
CA LEU A 442 -2.58 -1.74 12.20
C LEU A 442 -1.25 -1.90 11.44
N GLY A 443 -0.99 -3.08 10.90
CA GLY A 443 0.17 -3.38 10.05
C GLY A 443 0.29 -2.42 8.88
N ASP A 444 -0.78 -2.19 8.13
CA ASP A 444 -0.79 -1.30 6.95
C ASP A 444 -0.43 0.14 7.34
N ARG A 445 -1.01 0.65 8.43
CA ARG A 445 -0.66 2.00 8.96
C ARG A 445 0.80 2.11 9.42
N LEU A 446 1.36 1.04 9.97
CA LEU A 446 2.77 1.01 10.36
C LEU A 446 3.68 1.01 9.12
N VAL A 447 3.32 0.21 8.13
CA VAL A 447 4.03 0.09 6.85
C VAL A 447 4.07 1.41 6.08
N GLU A 448 3.04 2.25 6.11
CA GLU A 448 3.03 3.57 5.46
C GLU A 448 4.21 4.48 5.87
N ARG A 449 4.79 4.25 7.05
CA ARG A 449 5.94 5.02 7.57
C ARG A 449 7.28 4.55 7.03
N VAL A 450 7.34 3.36 6.43
CA VAL A 450 8.57 2.75 5.91
C VAL A 450 8.98 3.46 4.63
N ARG A 451 10.14 4.12 4.67
CA ARG A 451 10.68 4.89 3.56
C ARG A 451 12.17 4.62 3.39
N VAL A 452 12.59 4.53 2.14
CA VAL A 452 14.01 4.55 1.78
C VAL A 452 14.49 5.99 1.89
N VAL A 453 15.19 6.32 2.97
CA VAL A 453 15.91 7.59 3.07
C VAL A 453 17.30 7.36 2.51
N GLY A 454 17.60 7.99 1.37
CA GLY A 454 18.95 7.95 0.81
C GLY A 454 19.93 8.76 1.67
N ASP A 455 21.21 8.39 1.65
CA ASP A 455 22.32 9.10 2.34
C ASP A 455 22.42 10.62 2.00
N ALA A 456 21.68 11.09 1.00
CA ALA A 456 21.58 12.50 0.62
C ALA A 456 20.87 13.38 1.68
N ASP A 457 19.96 12.82 2.50
CA ASP A 457 19.19 13.61 3.46
C ASP A 457 19.93 13.86 4.79
N ALA A 458 20.95 13.06 5.10
CA ALA A 458 21.86 13.34 6.22
C ALA A 458 22.67 14.64 6.01
N ALA A 459 22.83 15.08 4.76
CA ALA A 459 23.48 16.35 4.43
C ALA A 459 22.59 17.57 4.70
N CYS A 460 21.26 17.42 4.87
CA CYS A 460 20.38 18.55 5.14
C CYS A 460 20.38 18.94 6.63
N SER A 461 20.56 17.96 7.52
CA SER A 461 20.71 18.20 8.98
C SER A 461 22.01 18.92 9.33
N SER A 462 23.11 18.64 8.60
CA SER A 462 24.39 19.33 8.82
C SER A 462 24.41 20.79 8.34
N ARG A 463 23.61 21.16 7.33
CA ARG A 463 23.52 22.55 6.85
C ARG A 463 22.86 23.48 7.87
N LEU A 464 21.92 22.99 8.68
CA LEU A 464 21.31 23.78 9.75
C LEU A 464 22.31 24.06 10.88
N GLY A 465 23.17 23.09 11.22
CA GLY A 465 24.24 23.26 12.22
C GLY A 465 25.28 24.30 11.81
N TRP A 466 25.69 24.32 10.55
CA TRP A 466 26.63 25.32 10.02
C TRP A 466 26.02 26.72 9.93
N ALA A 467 24.75 26.84 9.56
CA ALA A 467 24.05 28.13 9.53
C ALA A 467 23.91 28.75 10.95
N VAL A 468 23.60 27.92 11.96
CA VAL A 468 23.51 28.36 13.36
C VAL A 468 24.89 28.71 13.93
N ALA A 469 25.94 27.95 13.60
CA ALA A 469 27.31 28.26 14.02
C ALA A 469 27.84 29.57 13.39
N MET A 470 27.52 29.83 12.12
CA MET A 470 27.88 31.08 11.44
C MET A 470 27.10 32.29 11.99
N ALA A 471 25.82 32.11 12.34
CA ALA A 471 25.04 33.15 13.00
C ALA A 471 25.57 33.46 14.41
N ALA A 472 25.98 32.44 15.18
CA ALA A 472 26.60 32.64 16.49
C ALA A 472 27.97 33.33 16.40
N ALA A 473 28.80 32.97 15.42
CA ALA A 473 30.09 33.63 15.17
C ALA A 473 29.93 35.09 14.74
N ALA A 474 28.92 35.41 13.92
CA ALA A 474 28.61 36.78 13.53
C ALA A 474 28.13 37.65 14.72
N VAL A 475 27.34 37.09 15.63
CA VAL A 475 26.90 37.79 16.85
C VAL A 475 28.08 38.05 17.81
N VAL A 476 29.00 37.10 17.96
CA VAL A 476 30.22 37.28 18.78
C VAL A 476 31.16 38.33 18.16
N ALA A 477 31.30 38.38 16.83
CA ALA A 477 32.11 39.39 16.15
C ALA A 477 31.51 40.81 16.29
N VAL A 478 30.18 40.96 16.21
CA VAL A 478 29.49 42.24 16.38
C VAL A 478 29.53 42.73 17.83
N LEU A 479 29.48 41.82 18.81
CA LEU A 479 29.61 42.17 20.23
C LEU A 479 31.07 42.45 20.64
N GLY A 480 32.05 41.75 20.05
CA GLY A 480 33.48 42.01 20.28
C GLY A 480 33.96 43.35 19.73
N ALA A 481 33.40 43.82 18.61
CA ALA A 481 33.75 45.11 18.02
C ALA A 481 33.18 46.33 18.80
N ARG A 482 32.20 46.12 19.70
CA ARG A 482 31.65 47.17 20.56
C ARG A 482 32.36 47.33 21.92
N GLY A 483 33.35 46.48 22.22
CA GLY A 483 34.15 46.56 23.44
C GLY A 483 35.50 47.29 23.30
N LEU A 484 35.75 47.91 22.15
CA LEU A 484 37.06 48.51 21.79
C LEU A 484 36.97 49.95 21.24
N LEU A 485 35.88 50.67 21.57
CA LEU A 485 35.75 52.11 21.34
C LEU A 485 35.56 52.84 22.67
#